data_AF-A0A2M7A8U2-F1
#
_entry.id   AF-A0A2M7A8U2-F1
#
_cell.length_a   1.000
_cell.length_b   1.000
_cell.length_c   1.000
_cell.angle_alpha   90.00
_cell.angle_beta   90.00
_cell.angle_gamma   90.00
#
_symmetry.space_group_name_H-M   'P 1'
#
loop_
_entity.id
_entity.type
_entity.pdbx_description
1 polymer ?
#
loop_
_entity_poly.entity_id
_entity_poly.type
_entity_poly.pdbx_seq_one_letter_code
_entity_poly.pdbx_strand_id
1 'polypeptide(L)'
;MKGIISLEKGRRYELSFWYKTVNRERNASLSIFSSDVPLAAPVDIDADKLHRFFELGLEPTHGEWKQVTRTLTPSKDGTYVIQLASYYHKEGEWTWWDEVEIRKVW
;
A
#
# COMPACT_ATOMS: atom_id res chain seq x y z
N MET A 1 -2.75 1.64 -7.38
CA MET A 1 -2.14 2.95 -7.04
C MET A 1 -0.78 2.72 -6.40
N LYS A 2 0.20 3.59 -6.67
CA LYS A 2 1.50 3.60 -6.00
C LYS A 2 1.74 4.98 -5.38
N GLY A 3 2.29 5.02 -4.17
CA GLY A 3 2.73 6.24 -3.49
C GLY A 3 4.18 6.08 -3.02
N ILE A 4 4.95 7.16 -3.12
CA ILE A 4 6.35 7.21 -2.65
C ILE A 4 6.40 8.01 -1.36
N ILE A 5 7.04 7.46 -0.34
CA ILE A 5 7.13 8.05 1.00
C ILE A 5 8.54 7.90 1.55
N SER A 6 8.99 8.85 2.36
CA SER A 6 10.25 8.77 3.09
C SER A 6 9.97 8.37 4.53
N LEU A 7 10.62 7.31 5.00
CA LEU A 7 10.46 6.82 6.37
C LEU A 7 11.80 6.78 7.10
N GLU A 8 11.77 7.10 8.39
CA GLU A 8 12.91 7.11 9.29
C GLU A 8 13.04 5.77 10.03
N LYS A 9 14.27 5.29 10.18
CA LYS A 9 14.63 4.09 10.94
C LYS A 9 14.12 4.21 12.37
N GLY A 10 13.43 3.16 12.83
CA GLY A 10 12.95 3.04 14.20
C GLY A 10 11.78 3.95 14.57
N ARG A 11 11.36 4.86 13.69
CA ARG A 11 10.15 5.67 13.90
C ARG A 11 8.91 4.86 13.58
N ARG A 12 7.83 5.11 14.31
CA ARG A 12 6.56 4.43 14.05
C ARG A 12 5.64 5.31 13.22
N TYR A 13 5.04 4.67 12.23
CA TYR A 13 4.06 5.24 11.35
C TYR A 13 2.78 4.43 11.43
N GLU A 14 1.66 5.09 11.23
CA GLU A 14 0.37 4.47 11.02
C GLU A 14 -0.08 4.74 9.59
N LEU A 15 -0.40 3.66 8.87
CA LEU A 15 -1.03 3.67 7.55
C LEU A 15 -2.50 3.30 7.72
N SER A 16 -3.39 4.17 7.26
CA SER A 16 -4.83 3.94 7.23
C SER A 16 -5.40 4.18 5.84
N PHE A 17 -6.45 3.42 5.48
CA PHE A 17 -7.24 3.66 4.28
C PHE A 17 -8.58 2.90 4.37
N TRP A 18 -9.55 3.38 3.61
CA TRP A 18 -10.78 2.65 3.31
C TRP A 18 -10.65 1.93 1.97
N TYR A 19 -11.26 0.74 1.89
CA TYR A 19 -11.39 0.04 0.62
C TYR A 19 -12.77 -0.61 0.48
N LYS A 20 -13.20 -0.76 -0.77
CA LYS A 20 -14.45 -1.41 -1.16
C LYS A 20 -14.25 -2.16 -2.46
N THR A 21 -14.68 -3.41 -2.54
CA THR A 21 -14.68 -4.20 -3.78
C THR A 21 -16.10 -4.52 -4.21
N VAL A 22 -16.37 -4.50 -5.52
CA VAL A 22 -17.69 -4.84 -6.09
C VAL A 22 -17.53 -5.97 -7.10
N ASN A 23 -18.42 -6.97 -7.05
CA ASN A 23 -18.48 -8.15 -7.93
C ASN A 23 -17.18 -8.97 -8.01
N ARG A 24 -16.36 -8.93 -6.97
CA ARG A 24 -15.02 -9.51 -6.98
C ARG A 24 -14.91 -10.66 -5.98
N GLU A 25 -14.26 -11.75 -6.39
CA GLU A 25 -14.01 -12.94 -5.56
C GLU A 25 -12.55 -13.09 -5.14
N ARG A 26 -11.65 -12.30 -5.74
CA ARG A 26 -10.20 -12.35 -5.47
C ARG A 26 -9.80 -11.24 -4.51
N ASN A 27 -8.84 -11.52 -3.64
CA ASN A 27 -8.27 -10.51 -2.76
C ASN A 27 -7.66 -9.34 -3.55
N ALA A 28 -7.74 -8.15 -2.96
CA ALA A 28 -6.85 -7.05 -3.27
C ALA A 28 -5.61 -7.14 -2.35
N SER A 29 -4.62 -6.28 -2.53
CA SER A 29 -3.43 -6.26 -1.68
C SER A 29 -2.97 -4.85 -1.34
N LEU A 30 -2.48 -4.71 -0.12
CA LEU A 30 -1.55 -3.65 0.27
C LEU A 30 -0.15 -4.28 0.31
N SER A 31 0.79 -3.67 -0.40
CA SER A 31 2.21 -4.01 -0.32
C SER A 31 3.02 -2.75 -0.04
N ILE A 32 4.07 -2.88 0.76
CA ILE A 32 5.03 -1.80 1.00
C ILE A 32 6.40 -2.36 0.69
N PHE A 33 7.17 -1.61 -0.10
CA PHE A 33 8.52 -1.97 -0.49
C PHE A 33 9.49 -0.91 -0.03
N SER A 34 10.67 -1.28 0.45
CA SER A 34 11.80 -0.36 0.57
C SER A 34 12.56 -0.30 -0.74
N SER A 35 13.01 0.87 -1.14
CA SER A 35 13.91 1.06 -2.28
C SER A 35 15.37 1.16 -1.80
N ASP A 36 16.30 0.62 -2.56
CA ASP A 36 17.74 0.83 -2.34
C ASP A 36 18.26 2.13 -2.97
N VAL A 37 17.45 2.76 -3.82
CA VAL A 37 17.75 4.03 -4.47
C VAL A 37 16.73 5.09 -4.07
N PRO A 38 17.12 6.38 -3.97
CA PRO A 38 16.15 7.46 -3.83
C PRO A 38 15.16 7.46 -5.01
N LEU A 39 13.88 7.68 -4.74
CA LEU A 39 12.83 7.80 -5.76
C LEU A 39 12.18 9.18 -5.65
N ALA A 40 12.11 9.92 -6.75
CA ALA A 40 11.50 11.25 -6.79
C ALA A 40 10.08 11.22 -7.35
N ALA A 41 9.80 10.32 -8.30
CA ALA A 41 8.50 10.19 -8.94
C ALA A 41 8.11 8.72 -9.20
N PRO A 42 6.81 8.40 -9.36
CA PRO A 42 6.36 7.03 -9.61
C PRO A 42 6.95 6.37 -10.87
N VAL A 43 7.39 7.17 -11.85
CA VAL A 43 8.06 6.68 -13.07
C VAL A 43 9.46 6.11 -12.78
N ASP A 44 10.09 6.52 -11.68
CA ASP A 44 11.43 6.07 -11.29
C ASP A 44 11.42 4.69 -10.62
N ILE A 45 10.23 4.12 -10.37
CA ILE A 45 10.07 2.87 -9.64
C ILE A 45 10.54 1.70 -10.52
N ASP A 46 11.78 1.28 -10.31
CA ASP A 46 12.34 0.03 -10.82
C ASP A 46 12.05 -1.13 -9.86
N ALA A 47 11.28 -2.12 -10.32
CA ALA A 47 10.88 -3.27 -9.52
C ALA A 47 12.07 -4.11 -9.03
N ASP A 48 13.19 -4.12 -9.76
CA ASP A 48 14.38 -4.90 -9.40
C ASP A 48 15.17 -4.26 -8.25
N LYS A 49 14.85 -3.00 -7.90
CA LYS A 49 15.44 -2.25 -6.77
C LYS A 49 14.55 -2.22 -5.54
N LEU A 50 13.39 -2.88 -5.60
CA LEU A 50 12.43 -2.93 -4.51
C LEU A 50 12.58 -4.20 -3.68
N HIS A 51 12.58 -4.03 -2.35
CA HIS A 51 12.55 -5.12 -1.40
C HIS A 51 11.26 -5.08 -0.62
N ARG A 52 10.54 -6.21 -0.57
CA ARG A 52 9.26 -6.31 0.14
C ARG A 52 9.48 -6.10 1.63
N PHE A 53 8.81 -5.10 2.17
CA PHE A 53 8.83 -4.71 3.58
C PHE A 53 7.57 -5.21 4.31
N PHE A 54 6.41 -5.06 3.69
CA PHE A 54 5.12 -5.48 4.26
C PHE A 54 4.16 -5.93 3.15
N GLU A 55 3.29 -6.88 3.45
CA GLU A 55 2.22 -7.30 2.55
C GLU A 55 1.00 -7.74 3.35
N LEU A 56 -0.18 -7.37 2.85
CA LEU A 56 -1.47 -7.73 3.42
C LEU A 56 -2.46 -8.04 2.30
N GLY A 57 -3.06 -9.23 2.35
CA GLY A 57 -4.23 -9.56 1.55
C GLY A 57 -5.48 -8.91 2.10
N LEU A 58 -6.31 -8.37 1.22
CA LEU A 58 -7.56 -7.70 1.53
C LEU A 58 -8.70 -8.49 0.91
N GLU A 59 -9.50 -9.14 1.76
CA GLU A 59 -10.63 -9.94 1.31
C GLU A 59 -11.68 -9.08 0.60
N PRO A 60 -12.41 -9.65 -0.37
CA PRO A 60 -13.57 -9.00 -0.94
C PRO A 60 -14.55 -8.48 0.13
N THR A 61 -15.10 -7.30 -0.15
CA THR A 61 -16.07 -6.63 0.72
C THR A 61 -17.48 -6.63 0.16
N HIS A 62 -17.68 -7.15 -1.06
CA HIS A 62 -18.98 -7.29 -1.74
C HIS A 62 -19.90 -6.05 -1.66
N GLY A 63 -19.33 -4.86 -1.85
CA GLY A 63 -20.08 -3.60 -1.86
C GLY A 63 -19.97 -2.78 -0.59
N GLU A 64 -19.39 -3.32 0.48
CA GLU A 64 -19.22 -2.62 1.75
C GLU A 64 -17.87 -1.92 1.86
N TRP A 65 -17.83 -0.79 2.56
CA TRP A 65 -16.59 -0.12 2.92
C TRP A 65 -15.95 -0.78 4.15
N LYS A 66 -14.66 -1.11 4.07
CA LYS A 66 -13.86 -1.59 5.20
C LYS A 66 -12.66 -0.69 5.41
N GLN A 67 -12.39 -0.35 6.67
CA GLN A 67 -11.19 0.40 7.05
C GLN A 67 -10.05 -0.57 7.39
N VAL A 68 -8.84 -0.21 6.96
CA VAL A 68 -7.60 -0.90 7.31
C VAL A 68 -6.69 0.09 8.02
N THR A 69 -6.20 -0.29 9.19
CA THR A 69 -5.17 0.45 9.92
C THR A 69 -4.00 -0.47 10.23
N ARG A 70 -2.79 -0.05 9.89
CA ARG A 70 -1.55 -0.80 10.13
C ARG A 70 -0.46 0.11 10.68
N THR A 71 0.22 -0.41 11.68
CA THR A 71 1.42 0.19 12.23
C THR A 71 2.66 -0.33 11.47
N LEU A 72 3.61 0.55 11.20
CA LEU A 72 4.85 0.26 10.51
C LEU A 72 6.03 0.85 11.29
N THR A 73 7.12 0.10 11.42
CA THR A 73 8.39 0.60 12.00
C THR A 73 9.54 0.18 11.07
N PRO A 74 10.08 1.09 10.25
CA PRO A 74 11.19 0.80 9.34
C PRO A 74 12.46 0.39 10.08
N SER A 75 13.20 -0.58 9.53
CA SER A 75 14.52 -0.99 10.05
C SER A 75 15.69 -0.18 9.47
N LYS A 76 15.45 0.60 8.41
CA LYS A 76 16.40 1.50 7.75
C LYS A 76 15.74 2.81 7.37
N ASP A 77 16.52 3.88 7.29
CA ASP A 77 16.08 5.13 6.67
C ASP A 77 15.96 4.91 5.17
N GLY A 78 15.00 5.58 4.53
CA GLY A 78 14.98 5.62 3.07
C GLY A 78 13.59 5.83 2.47
N THR A 79 13.54 5.57 1.16
CA THR A 79 12.34 5.71 0.36
C THR A 79 11.59 4.39 0.31
N TYR A 80 10.28 4.45 0.53
CA TYR A 80 9.37 3.32 0.48
C TYR A 80 8.27 3.57 -0.55
N VAL A 81 7.83 2.48 -1.18
CA VAL A 81 6.72 2.48 -2.13
C VAL A 81 5.54 1.77 -1.49
N ILE A 82 4.44 2.49 -1.26
CA ILE A 82 3.14 1.92 -0.95
C ILE A 82 2.46 1.53 -2.25
N GLN A 83 1.98 0.30 -2.34
CA GLN A 83 1.20 -0.20 -3.46
C GLN A 83 -0.14 -0.73 -2.95
N LEU A 84 -1.22 -0.10 -3.41
CA LEU A 84 -2.58 -0.63 -3.31
C LEU A 84 -2.94 -1.23 -4.66
N ALA A 85 -3.11 -2.53 -4.71
CA ALA A 85 -3.28 -3.27 -5.95
C ALA A 85 -4.51 -4.17 -5.92
N SER A 86 -5.20 -4.18 -7.04
CA SER A 86 -6.20 -5.19 -7.37
C SER A 86 -5.76 -5.80 -8.68
N TYR A 87 -5.45 -7.10 -8.66
CA TYR A 87 -4.97 -7.82 -9.83
C TYR A 87 -6.12 -8.55 -10.52
N TYR A 88 -5.98 -8.79 -11.84
CA TYR A 88 -6.88 -9.63 -12.62
C TYR A 88 -8.35 -9.16 -12.59
N HIS A 89 -8.59 -7.87 -12.83
CA HIS A 89 -9.96 -7.36 -12.95
C HIS A 89 -10.68 -8.00 -14.13
N LYS A 90 -11.91 -8.42 -13.89
CA LYS A 90 -12.88 -8.74 -14.94
C LYS A 90 -13.80 -7.55 -15.19
N GLU A 91 -14.47 -7.57 -16.34
CA GLU A 91 -15.51 -6.59 -16.64
C GLU A 91 -16.56 -6.58 -15.53
N GLY A 92 -16.92 -5.37 -15.06
CA GLY A 92 -17.86 -5.18 -13.95
C GLY A 92 -17.28 -5.36 -12.55
N GLU A 93 -16.00 -5.72 -12.41
CA GLU A 93 -15.28 -5.73 -11.12
C GLU A 93 -14.66 -4.36 -10.80
N TRP A 94 -14.86 -3.91 -9.56
CA TRP A 94 -14.30 -2.64 -9.10
C TRP A 94 -13.53 -2.80 -7.80
N THR A 95 -12.52 -1.96 -7.61
CA THR A 95 -11.92 -1.72 -6.30
C THR A 95 -11.75 -0.24 -6.09
N TRP A 96 -12.33 0.24 -4.99
CA TRP A 96 -12.21 1.60 -4.50
C TRP A 96 -11.22 1.63 -3.35
N TRP A 97 -10.46 2.71 -3.32
CA TRP A 97 -9.51 3.05 -2.26
C TRP A 97 -9.78 4.50 -1.90
N ASP A 98 -9.92 4.80 -0.62
CA ASP A 98 -10.23 6.15 -0.16
C ASP A 98 -9.52 6.47 1.15
N GLU A 99 -9.37 7.77 1.43
CA GLU A 99 -8.72 8.32 2.63
C GLU A 99 -7.38 7.64 2.97
N VAL A 100 -6.52 7.49 1.95
CA VAL A 100 -5.20 6.89 2.16
C VAL A 100 -4.31 7.88 2.91
N GLU A 101 -3.98 7.55 4.15
CA GLU A 101 -3.20 8.38 5.05
C GLU A 101 -2.01 7.59 5.59
N ILE A 102 -0.86 8.27 5.65
CA ILE A 102 0.25 7.81 6.49
C ILE A 102 0.68 8.94 7.42
N ARG A 103 0.78 8.63 8.71
CA ARG A 103 1.15 9.61 9.74
C ARG A 103 2.23 9.08 10.66
N LYS A 104 3.17 9.94 11.04
CA LYS A 104 4.16 9.67 12.09
C LYS A 104 3.44 9.75 13.44
N VAL A 105 3.55 8.72 14.27
CA VAL A 105 2.85 8.64 15.57
C VAL A 105 3.79 8.86 16.77
N TRP A 106 5.11 8.65 16.63
CA TRP A 106 6.14 9.00 17.62
C TRP A 106 7.57 9.02 17.06
#